data_AF-A0A6V8QPG2-F1
#
_entry.id   AF-A0A6V8QPG2-F1
#
_cell.length_a   1.000
_cell.length_b   1.000
_cell.length_c   1.000
_cell.angle_alpha   90.00
_cell.angle_beta   90.00
_cell.angle_gamma   90.00
#
_symmetry.space_group_name_H-M   'P 1'
#
loop_
_entity.id
_entity.type
_entity.pdbx_description
1 polymer ?
#
loop_
_entity_poly.entity_id
_entity_poly.type
_entity_poly.pdbx_seq_one_letter_code
_entity_poly.pdbx_strand_id
1 'polypeptide(L)'
;MFAARQRAVCAARQLQRTCRTYASEAHGHHSSAPVNESFGKGSVITVGALLGTVLVFQFRPQESETWNGVLAKYRSKAEDWEAINSLHTKAMEQAGYDRNLFENASTKRAYVDISYPEAFTSHAQRNIQAGHLPNIDHVVEHYRQQHLKVEEKKAAKLAAKKDE
;
A
#
# COMPACT_ATOMS: atom_id res chain seq x y z
N MET A 1 -27.91 2.60 6.50
CA MET A 1 -27.53 4.00 6.84
C MET A 1 -27.13 4.25 8.31
N PHE A 2 -26.95 3.21 9.15
CA PHE A 2 -26.68 3.40 10.58
C PHE A 2 -25.18 3.43 10.96
N ALA A 3 -24.31 2.76 10.20
CA ALA A 3 -22.88 2.66 10.52
C ALA A 3 -22.12 4.00 10.39
N ALA A 4 -22.48 4.83 9.40
CA ALA A 4 -21.88 6.17 9.22
C ALA A 4 -22.25 7.12 10.37
N ARG A 5 -23.47 6.99 10.92
CA ARG A 5 -23.94 7.78 12.07
C ARG A 5 -23.20 7.42 13.35
N GLN A 6 -22.93 6.14 13.59
CA GLN A 6 -22.17 5.70 14.76
C GLN A 6 -20.71 6.20 14.74
N ARG A 7 -20.06 6.21 13.58
CA ARG A 7 -18.67 6.69 13.47
C ARG A 7 -18.53 8.20 13.70
N ALA A 8 -19.49 9.00 13.21
CA ALA A 8 -19.52 10.45 13.45
C ALA A 8 -19.67 10.80 14.94
N VAL A 9 -20.49 10.03 15.68
CA VAL A 9 -20.69 10.22 17.13
C VAL A 9 -19.42 9.90 17.93
N CYS A 10 -18.62 8.92 17.51
CA CYS A 10 -17.35 8.61 18.17
C CYS A 10 -16.28 9.67 17.93
N ALA A 11 -16.17 10.21 16.70
CA ALA A 11 -15.23 11.29 16.39
C ALA A 11 -15.55 12.59 17.16
N ALA A 12 -16.84 12.90 17.34
CA ALA A 12 -17.28 14.07 18.12
C ALA A 12 -16.92 13.97 19.62
N ARG A 13 -16.67 12.77 20.16
CA ARG A 13 -16.25 12.58 21.56
C ARG A 13 -14.75 12.78 21.78
N GLN A 14 -13.94 12.75 20.71
CA GLN A 14 -12.48 12.94 20.78
C GLN A 14 -12.03 14.38 20.57
N LEU A 15 -12.92 15.27 20.12
CA LEU A 15 -12.63 16.70 20.09
C LEU A 15 -12.56 17.23 21.53
N GLN A 16 -11.48 17.93 21.86
CA GLN A 16 -11.33 18.59 23.15
C GLN A 16 -12.56 19.47 23.39
N ARG A 17 -13.34 19.14 24.42
CA ARG A 17 -14.35 20.03 24.95
C ARG A 17 -13.61 21.26 25.46
N THR A 18 -13.59 22.33 24.67
CA THR A 18 -13.27 23.65 25.19
C THR A 18 -14.35 23.96 26.21
N CYS A 19 -14.07 23.69 27.49
CA CYS A 19 -14.90 24.15 28.59
C CYS A 19 -14.99 25.67 28.44
N ARG A 20 -16.14 26.14 28.01
CA ARG A 20 -16.49 27.55 28.10
C ARG A 20 -16.64 27.84 29.59
N THR A 21 -15.63 28.45 30.19
CA THR A 21 -15.70 28.99 31.55
C THR A 21 -16.49 30.30 31.53
N TYR A 22 -17.75 30.24 31.11
CA TYR A 22 -18.73 31.33 31.28
C TYR A 22 -19.64 30.96 32.43
N ALA A 23 -19.15 31.16 33.65
CA ALA A 23 -19.92 31.38 34.89
C ALA A 23 -19.07 30.95 36.08
N SER A 24 -18.33 31.90 36.66
CA SER A 24 -18.08 31.91 38.09
C SER A 24 -18.14 33.35 38.55
N GLU A 25 -19.28 33.68 39.14
CA GLU A 25 -19.58 34.94 39.78
C GLU A 25 -18.64 35.17 40.98
N ALA A 26 -17.77 36.17 40.81
CA ALA A 26 -17.27 37.14 41.78
C ALA A 26 -17.12 36.75 43.27
N HIS A 27 -15.86 36.48 43.67
CA HIS A 27 -15.30 37.00 44.93
C HIS A 27 -13.87 37.52 44.67
N GLY A 28 -13.76 38.80 44.32
CA GLY A 28 -12.46 39.46 44.12
C GLY A 28 -12.63 40.83 43.48
N HIS A 29 -12.09 41.87 44.11
CA HIS A 29 -12.22 43.30 43.78
C HIS A 29 -11.58 43.69 42.43
N HIS A 30 -12.07 43.15 41.32
CA HIS A 30 -11.63 43.51 39.98
C HIS A 30 -12.87 43.92 39.19
N SER A 31 -12.82 45.12 38.61
CA SER A 31 -13.85 45.62 37.69
C SER A 31 -14.14 44.54 36.64
N SER A 32 -15.42 44.21 36.44
CA SER A 32 -15.84 43.26 35.42
C SER A 32 -15.28 43.70 34.07
N ALA A 33 -14.52 42.80 33.42
CA ALA A 33 -14.08 43.05 32.05
C ALA A 33 -15.33 43.34 31.19
N PRO A 34 -15.27 44.32 30.28
CA PRO A 34 -16.44 44.76 29.53
C PRO A 34 -17.08 43.57 28.79
N VAL A 35 -18.36 43.33 29.08
CA VAL A 35 -19.20 42.22 28.58
C VAL A 35 -19.62 42.44 27.12
N ASN A 36 -18.74 43.07 26.32
CA ASN A 36 -18.98 43.33 24.90
C ASN A 36 -17.96 42.55 24.09
N GLU A 37 -18.20 41.24 23.99
CA GLU A 37 -17.39 40.36 23.15
C GLU A 37 -17.68 40.68 21.69
N SER A 38 -16.83 41.53 21.11
CA SER A 38 -16.87 41.78 19.68
C SER A 38 -16.69 40.47 18.92
N PHE A 39 -17.39 40.35 17.79
CA PHE A 39 -17.20 39.28 16.82
C PHE A 39 -15.70 39.06 16.56
N GLY A 40 -15.16 37.93 17.04
CA GLY A 40 -13.74 37.64 16.92
C GLY A 40 -13.29 37.58 15.46
N LYS A 41 -12.00 37.78 15.20
CA LYS A 41 -11.44 37.79 13.84
C LYS A 41 -11.89 36.61 12.97
N GLY A 42 -12.02 35.42 13.56
CA GLY A 42 -12.54 34.24 12.88
C GLY A 42 -13.98 34.39 12.36
N SER A 43 -14.86 35.05 13.12
CA SER A 43 -16.25 35.29 12.71
C SER A 43 -16.38 36.32 11.58
N VAL A 44 -15.50 37.32 11.54
CA VAL A 44 -15.43 38.26 10.42
C VAL A 44 -14.94 37.55 9.16
N ILE A 45 -13.93 36.67 9.29
CA ILE A 45 -13.43 35.87 8.17
C ILE A 45 -14.50 34.91 7.64
N THR A 46 -15.26 34.24 8.51
CA THR A 46 -16.32 33.33 8.05
C THR A 46 -17.46 34.07 7.36
N VAL A 47 -17.92 35.20 7.89
CA VAL A 47 -18.95 36.02 7.24
C VAL A 47 -18.44 36.58 5.91
N GLY A 48 -17.20 37.08 5.88
CA GLY A 48 -16.56 37.56 4.66
C GLY A 48 -16.42 36.47 3.59
N ALA A 49 -16.03 35.26 4.00
CA ALA A 49 -15.93 34.11 3.09
C ALA A 49 -17.31 33.67 2.58
N LEU A 50 -18.35 33.70 3.42
CA LEU A 50 -19.72 33.33 3.05
C LEU A 50 -20.29 34.34 2.04
N LEU A 51 -20.19 35.64 2.34
CA LEU A 51 -20.62 36.70 1.42
C LEU A 51 -19.79 36.69 0.13
N GLY A 52 -18.47 36.49 0.24
CA GLY A 52 -17.58 36.37 -0.91
C GLY A 52 -17.93 35.19 -1.81
N THR A 53 -18.25 34.03 -1.24
CA THR A 53 -18.69 32.87 -2.04
C THR A 53 -20.03 33.09 -2.71
N VAL A 54 -20.99 33.76 -2.05
CA VAL A 54 -22.27 34.15 -2.67
C VAL A 54 -22.05 35.11 -3.84
N LEU A 55 -21.21 36.14 -3.67
CA LEU A 55 -20.90 37.10 -4.72
C LEU A 55 -20.22 36.42 -5.92
N VAL A 56 -19.24 35.54 -5.67
CA VAL A 56 -18.59 34.76 -6.74
C VAL A 56 -19.62 33.90 -7.48
N PHE A 57 -20.58 33.28 -6.79
CA PHE A 57 -21.63 32.49 -7.43
C PHE A 57 -22.63 33.34 -8.24
N GLN A 58 -22.95 34.55 -7.77
CA GLN A 58 -23.90 35.44 -8.41
C GLN A 58 -23.33 36.11 -9.66
N PHE A 59 -22.04 36.48 -9.63
CA PHE A 59 -21.36 37.13 -10.75
C PHE A 59 -20.58 36.16 -11.64
N ARG A 60 -20.73 34.84 -11.42
CA ARG A 60 -20.06 33.86 -12.28
C ARG A 60 -20.62 33.97 -13.72
N PRO A 61 -19.77 33.98 -14.76
CA PRO A 61 -20.24 33.84 -16.13
C PRO A 61 -20.88 32.46 -16.30
N GLN A 62 -22.10 32.44 -16.86
CA GLN A 62 -22.95 31.25 -16.98
C GLN A 62 -22.37 30.19 -17.92
N GLU A 63 -21.51 30.61 -18.86
CA GLU A 63 -20.89 29.76 -19.87
C GLU A 63 -19.38 29.99 -19.89
N SER A 64 -18.67 29.38 -18.95
CA SER A 64 -17.23 29.19 -19.13
C SER A 64 -16.89 27.73 -18.88
N GLU A 65 -16.57 27.03 -19.96
CA GLU A 65 -16.10 25.64 -19.93
C GLU A 65 -14.85 25.46 -19.03
N THR A 66 -14.17 26.56 -18.70
CA THR A 66 -12.95 26.59 -17.89
C THR A 66 -13.16 26.10 -16.46
N TRP A 67 -14.21 26.53 -15.75
CA TRP A 67 -14.43 26.13 -14.35
C TRP A 67 -14.93 24.69 -14.23
N ASN A 68 -15.84 24.28 -15.12
CA ASN A 68 -16.34 22.91 -15.17
C ASN A 68 -15.22 21.93 -15.56
N GLY A 69 -14.32 22.32 -16.46
CA GLY A 69 -13.15 21.52 -16.82
C GLY A 69 -12.17 21.32 -15.67
N VAL A 70 -11.93 22.35 -14.84
CA VAL A 70 -11.09 22.21 -13.62
C VAL A 70 -11.78 21.31 -12.59
N LEU A 71 -13.07 21.52 -12.31
CA LEU A 71 -13.81 20.65 -11.38
C LEU A 71 -13.88 19.20 -11.88
N ALA A 72 -14.01 18.99 -13.19
CA ALA A 72 -14.05 17.66 -13.80
C ALA A 72 -12.73 16.89 -13.64
N LYS A 73 -11.58 17.57 -13.51
CA LYS A 73 -10.29 16.91 -13.23
C LYS A 73 -10.20 16.34 -11.81
N TYR A 74 -10.89 16.96 -10.86
CA TYR A 74 -10.87 16.54 -9.45
C TYR A 74 -12.09 15.70 -9.05
N ARG A 75 -13.06 15.54 -9.95
CA ARG A 75 -14.24 14.72 -9.73
C ARG A 75 -14.07 13.39 -10.44
N SER A 76 -14.17 12.29 -9.69
CA SER A 76 -14.19 10.96 -10.30
C SER A 76 -15.45 10.79 -11.15
N LYS A 77 -15.26 10.25 -12.35
CA LYS A 77 -16.34 9.89 -13.25
C LYS A 77 -16.81 8.47 -12.93
N ALA A 78 -18.05 8.14 -13.32
CA ALA A 78 -18.56 6.78 -13.18
C ALA A 78 -17.68 5.76 -13.93
N GLU A 79 -17.14 6.17 -15.08
CA GLU A 79 -16.19 5.38 -15.89
C GLU A 79 -14.92 5.01 -15.13
N ASP A 80 -14.38 5.93 -14.31
CA ASP A 80 -13.17 5.66 -13.51
C ASP A 80 -13.45 4.56 -12.49
N TRP A 81 -14.62 4.60 -11.83
CA TRP A 81 -15.03 3.59 -10.86
C TRP A 81 -15.29 2.23 -11.51
N GLU A 82 -15.89 2.22 -12.70
CA GLU A 82 -16.04 0.99 -13.49
C GLU A 82 -14.69 0.40 -13.87
N ALA A 83 -13.75 1.22 -14.35
CA ALA A 83 -12.40 0.79 -14.70
C ALA A 83 -11.65 0.23 -13.49
N ILE A 84 -11.70 0.92 -12.35
CA ILE A 84 -11.10 0.47 -11.08
C ILE A 84 -11.69 -0.88 -10.66
N ASN A 85 -13.01 -1.03 -10.66
CA ASN A 85 -13.68 -2.28 -10.28
C ASN A 85 -13.32 -3.42 -11.25
N SER A 86 -13.24 -3.14 -12.56
CA SER A 86 -12.81 -4.12 -13.57
C SER A 86 -11.36 -4.58 -13.35
N LEU A 87 -10.48 -3.69 -12.87
CA LEU A 87 -9.10 -4.02 -12.59
C LEU A 87 -8.97 -4.84 -11.30
N HIS A 88 -9.73 -4.51 -10.26
CA HIS A 88 -9.77 -5.29 -9.03
C HIS A 88 -10.30 -6.70 -9.24
N THR A 89 -11.36 -6.86 -10.04
CA THR A 89 -11.92 -8.18 -10.37
C THR A 89 -10.90 -9.03 -11.11
N LYS A 90 -10.27 -8.50 -12.15
CA LYS A 90 -9.17 -9.18 -12.88
C LYS A 90 -8.00 -9.55 -11.97
N ALA A 91 -7.59 -8.65 -11.07
CA ALA A 91 -6.51 -8.93 -10.13
C ALA A 91 -6.88 -10.08 -9.18
N MET A 92 -8.14 -10.15 -8.73
CA MET A 92 -8.62 -11.21 -7.85
C MET A 92 -8.77 -12.54 -8.60
N GLU A 93 -9.19 -12.52 -9.87
CA GLU A 93 -9.21 -13.69 -10.75
C GLU A 93 -7.80 -14.25 -10.97
N GLN A 94 -6.83 -13.39 -11.29
CA GLN A 94 -5.43 -13.78 -11.45
C GLN A 94 -4.88 -14.37 -10.15
N ALA A 95 -5.14 -13.74 -9.00
CA ALA A 95 -4.70 -14.26 -7.71
C ALA A 95 -5.32 -15.63 -7.39
N GLY A 96 -6.58 -15.86 -7.77
CA GLY A 96 -7.24 -17.16 -7.65
C GLY A 96 -6.61 -18.21 -8.55
N TYR A 97 -6.29 -17.87 -9.80
CA TYR A 97 -5.58 -18.73 -10.74
C TYR A 97 -4.19 -19.09 -10.23
N ASP A 98 -3.42 -18.10 -9.80
CA ASP A 98 -2.06 -18.28 -9.27
C ASP A 98 -2.07 -19.15 -8.00
N ARG A 99 -3.03 -18.91 -7.10
CA ARG A 99 -3.21 -19.77 -5.93
C ARG A 99 -3.44 -21.23 -6.33
N ASN A 100 -4.35 -21.47 -7.27
CA ASN A 100 -4.59 -22.82 -7.77
C ASN A 100 -3.33 -23.42 -8.41
N LEU A 101 -2.59 -22.64 -9.19
CA LEU A 101 -1.33 -23.06 -9.79
C LEU A 101 -0.32 -23.46 -8.72
N PHE A 102 -0.14 -22.68 -7.65
CA PHE A 102 0.85 -22.95 -6.61
C PHE A 102 0.42 -24.02 -5.60
N GLU A 103 -0.88 -24.10 -5.26
CA GLU A 103 -1.40 -25.12 -4.34
C GLU A 103 -1.44 -26.50 -5.01
N ASN A 104 -1.79 -26.58 -6.30
CA ASN A 104 -1.93 -27.85 -7.02
C ASN A 104 -0.72 -28.17 -7.93
N ALA A 105 0.28 -27.28 -8.04
CA ALA A 105 1.54 -27.62 -8.69
C ALA A 105 2.17 -28.82 -7.99
N SER A 106 2.37 -29.90 -8.74
CA SER A 106 2.99 -31.11 -8.22
C SER A 106 4.39 -30.80 -7.70
N THR A 107 4.60 -30.95 -6.39
CA THR A 107 5.93 -30.82 -5.75
C THR A 107 6.96 -31.78 -6.36
N LYS A 108 6.51 -32.84 -7.05
CA LYS A 108 7.37 -33.82 -7.73
C LYS A 108 8.18 -33.24 -8.90
N ARG A 109 7.82 -32.05 -9.41
CA ARG A 109 8.54 -31.35 -10.48
C ARG A 109 9.05 -29.97 -10.05
N ALA A 110 9.22 -29.75 -8.74
CA ALA A 110 9.72 -28.48 -8.19
C ALA A 110 11.24 -28.27 -8.42
N TYR A 111 11.87 -29.09 -9.25
CA TYR A 111 13.29 -28.97 -9.62
C TYR A 111 13.38 -28.58 -11.08
N VAL A 112 14.04 -27.46 -11.35
CA VAL A 112 14.41 -27.04 -12.70
C VAL A 112 15.81 -27.56 -12.96
N ASP A 113 15.99 -28.31 -14.03
CA ASP A 113 17.32 -28.76 -14.44
C ASP A 113 18.07 -27.59 -15.06
N ILE A 114 19.23 -27.27 -14.50
CA ILE A 114 20.02 -26.10 -14.88
C ILE A 114 21.25 -26.59 -15.63
N SER A 115 21.45 -26.11 -16.85
CA SER A 115 22.56 -26.55 -17.71
C SER A 115 23.93 -26.05 -17.27
N TYR A 116 24.00 -25.00 -16.44
CA TYR A 116 25.25 -24.38 -16.01
C TYR A 116 25.17 -23.83 -14.57
N PRO A 117 26.27 -23.92 -13.79
CA PRO A 117 26.28 -23.56 -12.38
C PRO A 117 26.09 -22.05 -12.14
N GLU A 118 26.46 -21.20 -13.11
CA GLU A 118 26.36 -19.73 -12.99
C GLU A 118 24.91 -19.24 -12.88
N ALA A 119 23.91 -20.05 -13.26
CA ALA A 119 22.52 -19.67 -13.08
C ALA A 119 22.13 -19.55 -11.60
N PHE A 120 22.78 -20.29 -10.70
CA PHE A 120 22.55 -20.19 -9.26
C PHE A 120 23.05 -18.88 -8.66
N THR A 121 24.03 -18.24 -9.31
CA THR A 121 24.62 -16.96 -8.90
C THR A 121 24.21 -15.81 -9.82
N SER A 122 23.26 -16.05 -10.73
CA SER A 122 22.73 -15.01 -11.61
C SER A 122 21.69 -14.18 -10.88
N HIS A 123 22.12 -13.07 -10.29
CA HIS A 123 21.27 -12.13 -9.56
C HIS A 123 21.52 -10.68 -10.01
N ALA A 124 20.57 -9.79 -9.72
CA ALA A 124 20.71 -8.37 -10.03
C ALA A 124 21.96 -7.79 -9.36
N GLN A 125 22.83 -7.10 -10.11
CA GLN A 125 24.12 -6.58 -9.60
C GLN A 125 23.99 -5.54 -8.48
N ARG A 126 22.78 -5.03 -8.23
CA ARG A 126 22.52 -3.94 -7.27
C ARG A 126 21.49 -4.38 -6.24
N ASN A 127 21.64 -3.87 -5.02
CA ASN A 127 20.69 -4.03 -3.91
C ASN A 127 20.53 -5.45 -3.36
N ILE A 128 21.62 -6.22 -3.26
CA ILE A 128 21.62 -7.51 -2.58
C ILE A 128 21.97 -7.28 -1.11
N GLN A 129 21.04 -7.63 -0.22
CA GLN A 129 21.29 -7.59 1.22
C GLN A 129 22.33 -8.65 1.59
N ALA A 130 23.22 -8.35 2.54
CA ALA A 130 24.19 -9.32 3.04
C ALA A 130 23.46 -10.57 3.58
N GLY A 131 23.86 -11.76 3.12
CA GLY A 131 23.22 -13.03 3.48
C GLY A 131 22.04 -13.47 2.60
N HIS A 132 21.67 -12.69 1.57
CA HIS A 132 20.62 -13.09 0.62
C HIS A 132 21.06 -14.22 -0.32
N LEU A 133 22.36 -14.37 -0.56
CA LEU A 133 22.92 -15.43 -1.40
C LEU A 133 23.19 -16.69 -0.57
N PRO A 134 22.63 -17.85 -0.95
CA PRO A 134 22.89 -19.09 -0.23
C PRO A 134 24.33 -19.57 -0.46
N ASN A 135 24.95 -20.13 0.57
CA ASN A 135 26.21 -20.85 0.39
C ASN A 135 25.96 -22.17 -0.37
N ILE A 136 26.57 -22.32 -1.54
CA ILE A 136 26.42 -23.47 -2.43
C ILE A 136 27.45 -24.59 -2.20
N ASP A 137 28.36 -24.46 -1.22
CA ASP A 137 29.42 -25.45 -0.94
C ASP A 137 28.87 -26.88 -0.78
N HIS A 138 27.73 -27.01 -0.11
CA HIS A 138 27.07 -28.30 0.10
C HIS A 138 26.61 -28.97 -1.21
N VAL A 139 26.19 -28.18 -2.21
CA VAL A 139 25.81 -28.68 -3.54
C VAL A 139 27.06 -29.15 -4.28
N VAL A 140 28.14 -28.38 -4.20
CA VAL A 140 29.44 -28.74 -4.78
C VAL A 140 29.95 -30.06 -4.18
N GLU A 141 29.88 -30.19 -2.86
CA GLU A 141 30.31 -31.40 -2.15
C GLU A 141 29.46 -32.62 -2.52
N HIS A 142 28.14 -32.47 -2.63
CA HIS A 142 27.25 -33.52 -3.08
C HIS A 142 27.62 -34.05 -4.48
N TYR A 143 27.82 -33.15 -5.46
CA TYR A 143 28.20 -33.56 -6.81
C TYR A 143 29.63 -34.14 -6.87
N ARG A 144 30.54 -33.63 -6.04
CA ARG A 144 31.89 -34.21 -5.89
C ARG A 144 31.81 -35.67 -5.41
N GLN A 145 30.98 -35.95 -4.40
CA GLN A 145 30.76 -37.31 -3.92
C GLN A 145 30.12 -38.22 -4.98
N GLN A 146 29.15 -37.70 -5.74
CA GLN A 146 28.56 -38.44 -6.86
C GLN A 146 29.61 -38.79 -7.94
N HIS A 147 30.49 -37.84 -8.27
CA HIS A 147 31.56 -38.05 -9.24
C HIS A 147 32.50 -39.19 -8.80
N LEU A 148 32.97 -39.16 -7.56
CA LEU A 148 33.84 -40.20 -7.00
C LEU A 148 33.19 -41.59 -7.08
N LYS A 149 31.91 -41.71 -6.70
CA LYS A 149 31.15 -42.98 -6.81
C LYS A 149 31.04 -43.47 -8.25
N VAL A 150 30.94 -42.57 -9.22
CA VAL A 150 30.89 -42.93 -10.65
C VAL A 150 32.26 -43.40 -11.14
N GLU A 151 33.34 -42.74 -10.72
CA GLU A 151 34.71 -43.16 -11.05
C GLU A 151 35.07 -44.51 -10.46
N GLU A 152 34.73 -44.77 -9.20
CA GLU A 152 34.89 -46.08 -8.56
C GLU A 152 34.17 -47.18 -9.35
N LYS A 153 32.92 -46.93 -9.77
CA LYS A 153 32.15 -47.86 -10.60
C LYS A 153 32.79 -48.08 -11.98
N LYS A 154 33.36 -47.04 -12.59
CA LYS A 154 34.07 -47.15 -13.88
C LYS A 154 35.36 -47.95 -13.71
N ALA A 155 36.13 -47.71 -12.65
CA ALA A 155 37.34 -48.44 -12.34
C ALA A 155 37.06 -49.93 -12.07
N ALA A 156 36.03 -50.24 -11.29
CA ALA A 156 35.61 -51.62 -11.02
C ALA A 156 35.20 -52.37 -12.30
N LYS A 157 34.44 -51.72 -13.20
CA LYS A 157 34.10 -52.29 -14.51
C LYS A 157 35.33 -52.51 -15.39
N LEU A 158 36.31 -51.60 -15.35
CA LEU A 158 37.55 -51.73 -16.10
C LEU A 158 38.41 -52.88 -15.57
N ALA A 159 38.47 -53.07 -14.25
CA ALA A 159 39.18 -54.19 -13.62
C ALA A 159 38.54 -55.53 -14.00
N ALA A 160 37.22 -55.66 -13.84
CA ALA A 160 36.50 -56.88 -14.21
C ALA A 160 36.67 -57.28 -15.69
N LYS A 161 36.77 -56.30 -16.60
CA LYS A 161 37.03 -56.56 -18.03
C LYS A 161 38.48 -56.96 -18.34
N LYS A 162 39.44 -56.67 -17.46
CA LYS A 162 40.83 -57.10 -17.62
C LYS A 162 41.07 -58.52 -17.12
N ASP A 163 40.23 -58.99 -16.21
CA ASP A 163 40.31 -60.33 -15.62
C ASP A 163 39.55 -61.39 -16.46
N GLU A 164 38.76 -60.95 -17.45
CA GLU A 164 38.12 -61.77 -18.50
C GLU A 164 38.99 -61.84 -19.76
#